data_AF-A0A836L4A6-F1
#
_entry.id   AF-A0A836L4A6-F1
#
_cell.length_a   1.000
_cell.length_b   1.000
_cell.length_c   1.000
_cell.angle_alpha   90.00
_cell.angle_beta   90.00
_cell.angle_gamma   90.00
#
_symmetry.space_group_name_H-M   'P 1'
#
loop_
_entity.id
_entity.type
_entity.pdbx_description
1 polymer ?
#
loop_
_entity_poly.entity_id
_entity_poly.type
_entity_poly.pdbx_seq_one_letter_code
_entity_poly.pdbx_strand_id
1 'polypeptide(L)'
;MTSKYLVVLTLLLAIATIAAAQQCPPGQTAVNGQCVFNCQAANCDICDPHDPTHTACATCSFGYILDAKKVCRPACTIANCVTCSSSGNNACQECASGYLRTASGHCKRSGSSGSTVVSVAVASAVVVASVFAIAA
;
A
#
# COMPACT_ATOMS: atom_id res chain seq x y z
N MET A 1 16.82 41.04 44.73
CA MET A 1 17.01 39.62 44.32
C MET A 1 15.75 39.01 43.70
N THR A 2 14.56 39.54 43.96
CA THR A 2 13.24 39.05 43.49
C THR A 2 12.96 39.15 41.99
N SER A 3 13.54 40.14 41.28
CA SER A 3 13.28 40.37 39.84
C SER A 3 13.86 39.27 38.93
N LYS A 4 15.03 38.72 39.26
CA LYS A 4 15.63 37.61 38.47
C LYS A 4 14.83 36.31 38.61
N TYR A 5 14.32 36.01 39.81
CA TYR A 5 13.48 34.83 40.04
C TYR A 5 12.12 34.97 39.37
N LEU A 6 11.54 36.17 39.33
CA LEU A 6 10.26 36.41 38.68
C LEU A 6 10.37 36.22 37.16
N VAL A 7 11.46 36.70 36.54
CA VAL A 7 11.74 36.47 35.11
C VAL A 7 12.00 34.98 34.81
N VAL A 8 12.76 34.29 35.67
CA VAL A 8 13.00 32.84 35.53
C VAL A 8 11.71 32.03 35.72
N LEU A 9 10.84 32.42 36.66
CA LEU A 9 9.55 31.76 36.90
C LEU A 9 8.59 31.97 35.73
N THR A 10 8.53 33.19 35.16
CA THR A 10 7.74 33.45 33.95
C THR A 10 8.31 32.75 32.72
N LEU A 11 9.64 32.62 32.62
CA LEU A 11 10.29 31.87 31.54
C LEU A 11 9.97 30.37 31.67
N LEU A 12 10.05 29.79 32.88
CA LEU A 12 9.68 28.39 33.17
C LEU A 12 8.19 28.08 32.89
N LEU A 13 7.28 29.01 33.19
CA LEU A 13 5.87 28.88 32.84
C LEU A 13 5.62 29.02 31.33
N ALA A 14 6.42 29.84 30.62
CA ALA A 14 6.32 30.00 29.17
C ALA A 14 6.81 28.76 28.39
N ILE A 15 7.85 28.06 28.86
CA ILE A 15 8.31 26.79 28.23
C ILE A 15 7.29 25.65 28.38
N ALA A 16 6.35 25.73 29.34
CA ALA A 16 5.27 24.76 29.49
C ALA A 16 4.13 24.92 28.47
N THR A 17 4.14 25.99 27.66
CA THR A 17 3.10 26.25 26.65
C THR A 17 3.49 25.83 25.22
N ILE A 18 4.70 25.32 25.02
CA ILE A 18 5.22 24.98 23.69
C ILE A 18 5.25 23.46 23.50
N ALA A 19 4.07 22.85 23.47
CA ALA A 19 3.77 21.63 22.73
C ALA A 19 2.29 21.33 22.93
N ALA A 20 1.43 21.81 22.03
CA ALA A 20 0.11 21.23 21.86
C ALA A 20 0.24 19.83 21.25
N ALA A 21 0.94 18.92 21.91
CA ALA A 21 0.60 17.51 21.81
C ALA A 21 -0.74 17.42 22.54
N GLN A 22 -1.84 17.51 21.79
CA GLN A 22 -3.17 17.38 22.37
C GLN A 22 -3.25 16.00 23.03
N GLN A 23 -3.07 15.95 24.35
CA GLN A 23 -3.05 14.72 25.11
C GLN A 23 -4.46 14.15 25.10
N CYS A 24 -4.69 13.15 24.26
CA CYS A 24 -5.96 12.47 24.24
C CYS A 24 -6.14 11.63 25.51
N PRO A 25 -7.37 11.55 26.06
CA PRO A 25 -7.68 10.66 27.17
C PRO A 25 -7.28 9.20 26.88
N PRO A 26 -7.06 8.37 27.92
CA PRO A 26 -6.77 6.95 27.74
C PRO A 26 -7.80 6.26 26.83
N GLY A 27 -7.32 5.47 25.87
CA GLY A 27 -8.19 4.80 24.90
C GLY A 27 -8.54 5.64 23.67
N GLN A 28 -7.94 6.82 23.50
CA GLN A 28 -8.07 7.65 22.30
C GLN A 28 -6.71 7.97 21.68
N THR A 29 -6.68 8.19 20.38
CA THR A 29 -5.51 8.61 19.60
C THR A 29 -5.80 9.91 18.87
N ALA A 30 -4.80 10.79 18.73
CA ALA A 30 -4.93 12.02 17.98
C ALA A 30 -4.88 11.75 16.47
N VAL A 31 -5.96 12.04 15.76
CA VAL A 31 -6.06 11.98 14.29
C VAL A 31 -6.42 13.36 13.78
N ASN A 32 -5.57 13.99 12.97
CA ASN A 32 -5.76 15.36 12.46
C ASN A 32 -6.07 16.40 13.56
N GLY A 33 -5.50 16.25 14.75
CA GLY A 33 -5.74 17.16 15.88
C GLY A 33 -7.10 16.98 16.55
N GLN A 34 -7.78 15.86 16.34
CA GLN A 34 -8.98 15.46 17.08
C GLN A 34 -8.70 14.15 17.82
N CYS A 35 -9.26 13.98 19.02
CA CYS A 35 -9.12 12.74 19.76
C CYS A 35 -10.22 11.76 19.36
N VAL A 36 -9.82 10.60 18.83
CA VAL A 36 -10.72 9.56 18.33
C VAL A 36 -10.50 8.29 19.15
N PHE A 37 -11.57 7.56 19.47
CA PHE A 37 -11.47 6.29 20.19
C PHE A 37 -10.66 5.24 19.41
N ASN A 38 -9.88 4.46 20.14
CA ASN A 38 -9.13 3.33 19.59
C ASN A 38 -10.10 2.20 19.25
N CYS A 39 -10.31 1.97 17.96
CA CYS A 39 -11.23 0.94 17.48
C CYS A 39 -10.69 -0.47 17.79
N GLN A 40 -11.58 -1.36 18.20
CA GLN A 40 -11.32 -2.80 18.23
C GLN A 40 -11.49 -3.42 16.83
N ALA A 41 -12.21 -2.74 15.95
CA ALA A 41 -12.35 -3.09 14.55
C ALA A 41 -11.01 -3.03 13.80
N ALA A 42 -10.61 -4.13 13.15
CA ALA A 42 -9.40 -4.16 12.35
C ALA A 42 -9.48 -3.23 11.12
N ASN A 43 -8.39 -2.53 10.82
CA ASN A 43 -8.26 -1.61 9.67
C ASN A 43 -9.31 -0.49 9.66
N CYS A 44 -9.65 0.01 10.85
CA CYS A 44 -10.61 1.08 11.07
C CYS A 44 -9.92 2.32 11.63
N ASP A 45 -10.07 3.46 10.95
CA ASP A 45 -9.52 4.75 11.39
C ASP A 45 -10.49 5.49 12.33
N ILE A 46 -11.80 5.31 12.11
CA ILE A 46 -12.86 5.97 12.89
C ILE A 46 -13.95 4.94 13.20
N CYS A 47 -14.20 4.67 14.48
CA CYS A 47 -15.22 3.72 14.91
C CYS A 47 -16.61 4.32 14.75
N ASP A 48 -17.63 3.46 14.67
CA ASP A 48 -19.02 3.92 14.67
C ASP A 48 -19.35 4.59 16.02
N PRO A 49 -19.73 5.88 16.06
CA PRO A 49 -20.02 6.59 17.31
C PRO A 49 -21.26 6.04 18.03
N HIS A 50 -22.09 5.24 17.34
CA HIS A 50 -23.27 4.60 17.91
C HIS A 50 -22.99 3.19 18.43
N ASP A 51 -21.78 2.66 18.24
CA ASP A 51 -21.37 1.37 18.78
C ASP A 51 -20.55 1.54 20.07
N PRO A 52 -21.13 1.27 21.26
CA PRO A 52 -20.42 1.40 22.53
C PRO A 52 -19.27 0.39 22.68
N THR A 53 -19.26 -0.68 21.88
CA THR A 53 -18.22 -1.72 21.92
C THR A 53 -17.00 -1.40 21.06
N HIS A 54 -17.08 -0.35 20.22
CA HIS A 54 -16.02 0.06 19.29
C HIS A 54 -15.56 -1.06 18.32
N THR A 55 -16.44 -2.01 18.02
CA THR A 55 -16.22 -3.13 17.10
C THR A 55 -16.75 -2.86 15.68
N ALA A 56 -17.66 -1.89 15.54
CA ALA A 56 -18.13 -1.37 14.26
C ALA A 56 -17.30 -0.15 13.80
N CYS A 57 -17.13 -0.03 12.49
CA CYS A 57 -16.37 1.03 11.86
C CYS A 57 -17.25 2.04 11.10
N ALA A 58 -16.88 3.32 11.17
CA ALA A 58 -17.44 4.38 10.34
C ALA A 58 -16.54 4.72 9.15
N THR A 59 -15.22 4.72 9.33
CA THR A 59 -14.24 5.01 8.27
C THR A 59 -13.09 4.01 8.30
N CYS A 60 -12.90 3.30 7.20
CA CYS A 60 -11.82 2.33 7.04
C CYS A 60 -10.50 2.99 6.67
N SER A 61 -9.39 2.36 7.07
CA SER A 61 -8.05 2.74 6.63
C SER A 61 -7.91 2.67 5.12
N PHE A 62 -6.94 3.40 4.57
CA PHE A 62 -6.66 3.42 3.14
C PHE A 62 -6.55 2.00 2.55
N GLY A 63 -7.23 1.78 1.43
CA GLY A 63 -7.26 0.50 0.72
C GLY A 63 -8.16 -0.58 1.35
N TYR A 64 -9.00 -0.19 2.32
CA TYR A 64 -10.15 -0.95 2.79
C TYR A 64 -11.46 -0.21 2.47
N ILE A 65 -12.54 -0.95 2.28
CA ILE A 65 -13.90 -0.45 2.03
C ILE A 65 -14.81 -0.97 3.14
N LEU A 66 -15.72 -0.10 3.59
CA LEU A 66 -16.71 -0.44 4.60
C LEU A 66 -17.80 -1.33 4.00
N ASP A 67 -18.02 -2.50 4.58
CA ASP A 67 -19.12 -3.38 4.20
C ASP A 67 -20.45 -3.01 4.90
N ALA A 68 -21.55 -3.64 4.50
CA ALA A 68 -22.87 -3.41 5.08
C ALA A 68 -22.98 -3.75 6.58
N LYS A 69 -22.03 -4.53 7.12
CA LYS A 69 -21.94 -4.91 8.54
C LYS A 69 -21.02 -3.98 9.33
N LYS A 70 -20.61 -2.84 8.74
CA LYS A 70 -19.68 -1.88 9.34
C LYS A 70 -18.28 -2.46 9.59
N VAL A 71 -17.88 -3.46 8.80
CA VAL A 71 -16.54 -4.08 8.88
C VAL A 71 -15.70 -3.64 7.68
N CYS A 72 -14.43 -3.33 7.93
CA CYS A 72 -13.49 -2.96 6.88
C CYS A 72 -12.96 -4.19 6.16
N ARG A 73 -13.21 -4.26 4.85
CA ARG A 73 -12.74 -5.33 3.95
C ARG A 73 -11.76 -4.77 2.94
N PRO A 74 -10.75 -5.55 2.51
CA PRO A 74 -9.80 -5.07 1.51
C PRO A 74 -10.54 -4.56 0.27
N ALA A 75 -10.15 -3.38 -0.20
CA ALA A 75 -10.66 -2.84 -1.45
C ALA A 75 -10.29 -3.80 -2.58
N CYS A 76 -11.28 -4.13 -3.40
CA CYS A 76 -11.11 -5.00 -4.56
C CYS A 76 -11.58 -4.28 -5.82
N THR A 77 -10.90 -3.18 -6.14
CA THR A 77 -11.27 -2.29 -7.25
C THR A 77 -10.44 -2.52 -8.51
N ILE A 78 -9.47 -3.43 -8.48
CA ILE A 78 -8.63 -3.75 -9.63
C ILE A 78 -9.45 -4.48 -10.69
N ALA A 79 -9.50 -3.91 -11.89
CA ALA A 79 -10.13 -4.53 -13.05
C ALA A 79 -9.50 -5.91 -13.36
N ASN A 80 -10.36 -6.90 -13.65
CA ASN A 80 -9.96 -8.28 -13.94
C ASN A 80 -9.27 -9.00 -12.76
N CYS A 81 -9.51 -8.56 -11.53
CA CYS A 81 -9.09 -9.27 -10.34
C CYS A 81 -10.18 -10.23 -9.87
N VAL A 82 -9.80 -11.49 -9.63
CA VAL A 82 -10.67 -12.54 -9.08
C VAL A 82 -10.57 -12.56 -7.56
N THR A 83 -9.33 -12.56 -7.05
CA THR A 83 -9.06 -12.62 -5.62
C THR A 83 -8.19 -11.43 -5.22
N CYS A 84 -8.63 -10.66 -4.24
CA CYS A 84 -7.87 -9.52 -3.73
C CYS A 84 -7.00 -9.87 -2.53
N SER A 85 -5.91 -9.11 -2.37
CA SER A 85 -5.00 -9.21 -1.24
C SER A 85 -5.70 -8.85 0.05
N SER A 86 -5.44 -9.62 1.12
CA SER A 86 -5.94 -9.32 2.47
C SER A 86 -5.21 -8.16 3.15
N SER A 87 -4.08 -7.72 2.60
CA SER A 87 -3.19 -6.73 3.21
C SER A 87 -3.62 -5.27 3.04
N GLY A 88 -4.76 -4.99 2.42
CA GLY A 88 -5.26 -3.60 2.30
C GLY A 88 -4.51 -2.71 1.33
N ASN A 89 -3.53 -3.23 0.60
CA ASN A 89 -2.80 -2.50 -0.43
C ASN A 89 -3.58 -2.37 -1.74
N ASN A 90 -4.88 -2.73 -1.75
CA ASN A 90 -5.73 -2.84 -2.94
C ASN A 90 -4.98 -3.54 -4.09
N ALA A 91 -4.23 -4.62 -3.78
CA ALA A 91 -3.51 -5.42 -4.77
C ALA A 91 -4.28 -6.70 -5.09
N CYS A 92 -4.18 -7.17 -6.33
CA CYS A 92 -4.80 -8.41 -6.75
C CYS A 92 -3.89 -9.60 -6.40
N GLN A 93 -4.45 -10.67 -5.84
CA GLN A 93 -3.76 -11.94 -5.66
C GLN A 93 -3.85 -12.78 -6.95
N GLU A 94 -5.03 -12.85 -7.54
CA GLU A 94 -5.33 -13.71 -8.69
C GLU A 94 -6.11 -12.94 -9.76
N CYS A 95 -5.57 -12.93 -10.98
CA CYS A 95 -6.20 -12.28 -12.12
C CYS A 95 -7.11 -13.23 -12.89
N ALA A 96 -8.13 -12.68 -13.55
CA ALA A 96 -9.03 -13.43 -14.41
C ALA A 96 -8.26 -14.09 -15.58
N SER A 97 -8.86 -15.11 -16.19
CA SER A 97 -8.26 -15.83 -17.31
C SER A 97 -7.84 -14.87 -18.45
N GLY A 98 -6.62 -15.07 -18.97
CA GLY A 98 -6.04 -14.18 -19.98
C GLY A 98 -5.38 -12.91 -19.42
N TYR A 99 -5.29 -12.73 -18.11
CA TYR A 99 -4.58 -11.63 -17.45
C TYR A 99 -3.47 -12.16 -16.53
N LEU A 100 -2.37 -11.41 -16.43
CA LEU A 100 -1.24 -11.69 -15.56
C LEU A 100 -1.10 -10.59 -14.49
N ARG A 101 -0.71 -10.99 -13.29
CA ARG A 101 -0.44 -10.08 -12.17
C ARG A 101 0.89 -9.36 -12.38
N THR A 102 0.90 -8.03 -12.24
CA THR A 102 2.11 -7.22 -12.24
C THR A 102 2.78 -7.22 -10.87
N ALA A 103 4.04 -6.77 -10.78
CA ALA A 103 4.73 -6.57 -9.50
C ALA A 103 3.99 -5.57 -8.59
N SER A 104 3.30 -4.59 -9.17
CA SER A 104 2.42 -3.65 -8.47
C SER A 104 1.05 -4.21 -8.08
N GLY A 105 0.77 -5.49 -8.37
CA GLY A 105 -0.48 -6.14 -7.99
C GLY A 105 -1.67 -5.86 -8.91
N HIS A 106 -1.49 -5.24 -10.08
CA HIS A 106 -2.56 -5.04 -11.06
C HIS A 106 -2.67 -6.21 -12.03
N CYS A 107 -3.81 -6.37 -12.68
CA CYS A 107 -4.01 -7.35 -13.74
C CYS A 107 -3.89 -6.70 -15.11
N LYS A 108 -2.95 -7.19 -15.92
CA LYS A 108 -2.79 -6.77 -17.32
C LYS A 108 -3.05 -7.93 -18.24
N ARG A 109 -3.66 -7.71 -19.41
CA ARG A 109 -3.85 -8.78 -20.39
C ARG A 109 -2.51 -9.42 -20.66
N SER A 110 -2.48 -10.75 -20.61
CA SER A 110 -1.43 -11.54 -21.23
C SER A 110 -1.60 -11.31 -22.72
N GLY A 111 -1.00 -10.24 -23.22
CA GLY A 111 -0.79 -10.14 -24.64
C GLY A 111 0.02 -11.36 -25.01
N SER A 112 -0.52 -12.20 -25.89
CA SER A 112 0.29 -12.77 -26.96
C SER A 112 0.92 -11.59 -27.70
N SER A 113 1.86 -10.91 -27.05
CA SER A 113 2.87 -10.17 -27.76
C SER A 113 3.49 -11.30 -28.57
N GLY A 114 3.19 -11.31 -29.86
CA GLY A 114 4.15 -11.79 -30.83
C GLY A 114 5.42 -10.99 -30.54
N SER A 115 6.15 -11.43 -29.52
CA SER A 115 7.59 -11.42 -29.54
C SER A 115 7.84 -12.17 -30.83
N THR A 116 8.02 -11.42 -31.91
CA THR A 116 8.86 -11.86 -33.00
C THR A 116 10.16 -12.22 -32.31
N VAL A 117 10.25 -13.48 -31.85
CA VAL A 117 11.50 -14.21 -31.88
C VAL A 117 11.89 -14.10 -33.34
N VAL A 118 12.66 -13.06 -33.65
CA VAL A 118 13.48 -13.09 -34.85
C VAL A 118 14.37 -14.29 -34.58
N SER A 119 13.97 -15.44 -35.11
CA SER A 119 14.83 -16.59 -35.23
C SER A 119 16.05 -16.08 -35.98
N VAL A 120 17.10 -15.72 -35.26
CA VAL A 120 18.41 -15.53 -35.87
C VAL A 120 18.83 -16.93 -36.28
N ALA A 121 18.37 -17.36 -37.46
CA ALA A 121 19.01 -18.41 -38.19
C ALA A 121 20.40 -17.86 -38.54
N VAL A 122 21.35 -18.08 -37.64
CA VAL A 122 22.76 -18.06 -37.99
C VAL A 122 22.95 -19.22 -38.95
N ALA A 123 22.76 -18.94 -40.24
CA ALA A 123 23.31 -19.76 -41.30
C ALA A 123 24.84 -19.60 -41.21
N SER A 124 25.47 -20.36 -40.33
CA SER A 124 26.91 -20.52 -40.32
C SER A 124 27.28 -21.23 -41.62
N ALA A 125 27.77 -20.45 -42.58
CA ALA A 125 28.32 -20.94 -43.83
C ALA A 125 29.40 -21.99 -43.53
N VAL A 126 29.18 -23.21 -43.99
CA VAL A 126 30.18 -24.27 -43.99
C VAL A 126 31.30 -23.83 -44.91
N VAL A 127 32.47 -23.50 -44.35
CA VAL A 127 33.67 -23.23 -45.13
C VAL A 127 34.19 -24.58 -45.63
N VAL A 128 33.77 -24.99 -46.83
CA VAL A 128 34.31 -26.18 -47.49
C VAL A 128 35.71 -25.83 -47.99
N ALA A 129 36.72 -26.26 -47.25
CA ALA A 129 38.10 -26.25 -47.70
C ALA A 129 38.23 -27.13 -48.95
N SER A 130 38.57 -26.52 -50.08
CA SER A 130 38.97 -27.23 -51.30
C SER A 130 40.21 -26.54 -51.86
N VAL A 131 41.38 -27.11 -51.58
CA VAL A 131 42.59 -26.83 -52.36
C VAL A 131 42.96 -28.10 -53.12
N PHE A 132 42.91 -27.91 -54.43
CA PHE A 132 42.98 -28.86 -55.51
C PHE A 132 44.30 -29.63 -55.56
N ALA A 133 44.19 -30.95 -55.75
CA ALA A 133 45.26 -31.76 -56.29
C ALA A 133 45.50 -31.36 -57.76
N ILE A 134 46.73 -30.99 -58.10
CA ILE A 134 47.19 -30.88 -59.49
C ILE A 134 48.10 -32.07 -59.73
N ALA A 135 47.67 -32.96 -60.63
CA ALA A 135 48.51 -33.99 -61.22
C ALA A 135 49.14 -33.43 -62.50
N ALA A 136 50.46 -33.59 -62.63
CA ALA A 136 51.20 -33.62 -63.88
C ALA A 136 52.42 -34.53 -63.67
#